data_AF-A0A940CDE4-F1
#
_entry.id   AF-A0A940CDE4-F1
#
_cell.length_a   1.000
_cell.length_b   1.000
_cell.length_c   1.000
_cell.angle_alpha   90.00
_cell.angle_beta   90.00
_cell.angle_gamma   90.00
#
_symmetry.space_group_name_H-M   'P 1'
#
loop_
_entity.id
_entity.type
_entity.pdbx_description
1 polymer ?
#
loop_
_entity_poly.entity_id
_entity_poly.type
_entity_poly.pdbx_seq_one_letter_code
_entity_poly.pdbx_strand_id
1 'polypeptide(L)'
;MRVADRYNKARKNGVLLRLVAAAAMLALLLVCLSGCTGFYGKNDGFSGYLSIRVSDWKTRAFAAEYYWNGDTSEEALTITIPDEFNGAKVTALGGYIGTGVLSPFRIVPSTDNKRFADEEHAEFVSLNSVDETVCEQRTLTFTLNIGKNISKISNIVSGSRIAVREADGSTAIYTIDFCFECSPDNTVFYSRDGILYSRSDDRPVAAVYDTVDGETD
;
A
#
# COMPACT_ATOMS: atom_id res chain seq x y z
N MET A 1 -21.49 65.61 -6.44
CA MET A 1 -21.67 64.42 -5.57
C MET A 1 -21.46 63.06 -6.26
N ARG A 2 -21.90 62.84 -7.51
CA ARG A 2 -21.80 61.51 -8.19
C ARG A 2 -20.39 61.00 -8.56
N VAL A 3 -19.36 61.85 -8.57
CA VAL A 3 -17.99 61.47 -9.01
C VAL A 3 -17.16 60.89 -7.86
N ALA A 4 -17.27 61.47 -6.66
CA ALA A 4 -16.56 60.99 -5.46
C ALA A 4 -17.02 59.58 -5.03
N ASP A 5 -18.33 59.29 -5.17
CA ASP A 5 -18.88 57.96 -4.88
C ASP A 5 -18.38 56.88 -5.84
N ARG A 6 -18.26 57.20 -7.15
CA ARG A 6 -17.70 56.25 -8.12
C ARG A 6 -16.23 55.96 -7.85
N TYR A 7 -15.46 56.97 -7.45
CA TYR A 7 -14.04 56.83 -7.13
C TYR A 7 -13.83 55.97 -5.87
N ASN A 8 -14.62 56.18 -4.82
CA ASN A 8 -14.58 55.36 -3.61
C ASN A 8 -15.04 53.91 -3.84
N LYS A 9 -16.03 53.69 -4.70
CA LYS A 9 -16.49 52.34 -5.07
C LYS A 9 -15.44 51.59 -5.89
N ALA A 10 -14.81 52.25 -6.87
CA ALA A 10 -13.72 51.65 -7.66
C ALA A 10 -12.50 51.30 -6.79
N ARG A 11 -12.12 52.18 -5.85
CA ARG A 11 -11.02 51.93 -4.91
C ARG A 11 -11.31 50.77 -3.95
N LYS A 12 -12.52 50.67 -3.40
CA LYS A 12 -12.95 49.53 -2.56
C LYS A 12 -12.96 48.21 -3.34
N ASN A 13 -13.46 48.23 -4.58
CA ASN A 13 -13.45 47.05 -5.44
C ASN A 13 -12.03 46.59 -5.79
N GLY A 14 -11.10 47.51 -6.01
CA GLY A 14 -9.69 47.19 -6.24
C GLY A 14 -8.98 46.58 -5.02
N VAL A 15 -9.31 47.04 -3.80
CA VAL A 15 -8.79 46.45 -2.55
C VAL A 15 -9.39 45.06 -2.31
N LEU A 16 -10.70 44.90 -2.53
CA LEU A 16 -11.38 43.62 -2.38
C LEU A 16 -10.82 42.57 -3.36
N LEU A 17 -10.59 42.93 -4.62
CA LEU A 17 -10.03 42.04 -5.63
C LEU A 17 -8.62 41.55 -5.27
N ARG A 18 -7.77 42.43 -4.70
CA ARG A 18 -6.43 42.07 -4.23
C ARG A 18 -6.46 41.13 -3.03
N LEU A 19 -7.40 41.31 -2.11
CA LEU A 19 -7.59 40.43 -0.95
C LEU A 19 -8.07 39.03 -1.38
N VAL A 20 -9.01 38.96 -2.32
CA VAL A 20 -9.48 37.68 -2.89
C VAL A 20 -8.34 36.95 -3.62
N ALA A 21 -7.54 37.67 -4.41
CA ALA A 21 -6.39 37.07 -5.11
C ALA A 21 -5.32 36.56 -4.13
N ALA A 22 -5.03 37.29 -3.06
CA ALA A 22 -4.09 36.87 -2.03
C ALA A 22 -4.60 35.64 -1.25
N ALA A 23 -5.90 35.60 -0.91
CA ALA A 23 -6.51 34.45 -0.26
C ALA A 23 -6.50 33.21 -1.18
N ALA A 24 -6.76 33.38 -2.48
CA ALA A 24 -6.68 32.31 -3.46
C ALA A 24 -5.24 31.77 -3.62
N MET A 25 -4.24 32.65 -3.68
CA MET A 25 -2.83 32.24 -3.71
C MET A 25 -2.40 31.51 -2.42
N LEU A 26 -2.84 31.99 -1.26
CA LEU A 26 -2.54 31.34 0.02
C LEU A 26 -3.21 29.96 0.11
N ALA A 27 -4.46 29.84 -0.33
CA ALA A 27 -5.14 28.56 -0.43
C ALA A 27 -4.41 27.60 -1.39
N LEU A 28 -3.95 28.09 -2.54
CA LEU A 28 -3.17 27.30 -3.50
C LEU A 28 -1.84 26.84 -2.89
N LEU A 29 -1.12 27.72 -2.18
CA LEU A 29 0.12 27.39 -1.47
C LEU A 29 -0.09 26.34 -0.38
N LEU A 30 -1.18 26.45 0.39
CA LEU A 30 -1.54 25.46 1.42
C LEU A 30 -1.90 24.10 0.79
N VAL A 31 -2.57 24.10 -0.36
CA VAL A 31 -2.84 22.88 -1.15
C VAL A 31 -1.54 22.28 -1.67
N CYS A 32 -0.61 23.08 -2.19
CA CYS A 32 0.70 22.59 -2.65
C CYS A 32 1.56 22.04 -1.49
N LEU A 33 1.52 22.65 -0.30
CA LEU A 33 2.29 22.22 0.87
C LEU A 33 1.76 20.93 1.51
N SER A 34 0.44 20.69 1.45
CA SER A 34 -0.15 19.45 1.98
C SER A 34 0.19 18.20 1.16
N GLY A 35 0.58 18.36 -0.11
CA GLY A 35 1.12 17.30 -0.95
C GLY A 35 2.55 16.85 -0.63
N CYS A 36 3.30 17.62 0.17
CA CYS A 36 4.71 17.33 0.50
C CYS A 36 4.91 16.44 1.73
N THR A 37 3.88 15.73 2.19
CA THR A 37 4.00 14.73 3.27
C THR A 37 4.44 13.38 2.69
N GLY A 38 5.69 13.34 2.22
CA GLY A 38 6.26 12.17 1.55
C GLY A 38 6.63 11.04 2.51
N PHE A 39 6.82 9.86 1.92
CA PHE A 39 7.36 8.67 2.57
C PHE A 39 8.81 8.52 2.07
N TYR A 40 9.79 8.95 2.88
CA TYR A 40 11.21 8.97 2.51
C TYR A 40 12.08 8.00 3.32
N GLY A 41 11.47 7.12 4.11
CA GLY A 41 12.20 6.02 4.75
C GLY A 41 12.67 6.27 6.17
N LYS A 42 12.61 7.50 6.69
CA LYS A 42 13.19 7.85 8.00
C LYS A 42 12.54 7.12 9.19
N ASN A 43 11.26 6.81 9.08
CA ASN A 43 10.45 6.24 10.15
C ASN A 43 9.93 4.84 9.81
N ASP A 44 10.35 4.30 8.66
CA ASP A 44 9.95 2.99 8.20
C ASP A 44 10.45 1.91 9.14
N GLY A 45 9.78 0.76 9.10
CA GLY A 45 10.21 -0.37 9.91
C GLY A 45 9.40 -1.60 9.61
N PHE A 46 9.44 -2.52 10.56
CA PHE A 46 8.83 -3.83 10.46
C PHE A 46 7.95 -4.12 11.66
N SER A 47 6.77 -4.67 11.39
CA SER A 47 5.92 -5.35 12.37
C SER A 47 5.99 -6.84 12.06
N GLY A 48 6.92 -7.56 12.72
CA GLY A 48 7.28 -8.92 12.30
C GLY A 48 7.92 -8.93 10.90
N TYR A 49 7.38 -9.73 9.99
CA TYR A 49 7.79 -9.79 8.58
C TYR A 49 7.09 -8.75 7.69
N LEU A 50 6.16 -7.96 8.24
CA LEU A 50 5.47 -6.92 7.50
C LEU A 50 6.26 -5.60 7.53
N SER A 51 6.67 -5.10 6.37
CA SER A 51 7.23 -3.76 6.24
C SER A 51 6.15 -2.68 6.23
N ILE A 52 6.39 -1.62 6.97
CA ILE A 52 5.49 -0.47 7.11
C ILE A 52 6.26 0.80 6.77
N ARG A 53 5.70 1.56 5.84
CA ARG A 53 6.21 2.85 5.39
C ARG A 53 5.51 3.95 6.16
N VAL A 54 6.26 4.86 6.77
CA VAL A 54 5.71 5.91 7.63
C VAL A 54 6.03 7.27 7.06
N SER A 55 5.04 8.16 7.01
CA SER A 55 5.25 9.52 6.53
C SER A 55 6.27 10.25 7.40
N ASP A 56 7.02 11.18 6.82
CA ASP A 56 8.06 11.91 7.57
C ASP A 56 7.49 12.65 8.80
N TRP A 57 6.21 13.02 8.76
CA TRP A 57 5.51 13.73 9.84
C TRP A 57 4.78 12.79 10.82
N LYS A 58 4.92 11.47 10.65
CA LYS A 58 4.31 10.43 11.50
C LYS A 58 2.79 10.56 11.66
N THR A 59 2.13 11.14 10.66
CA THR A 59 0.67 11.31 10.67
C THR A 59 -0.06 10.12 10.06
N ARG A 60 0.61 9.41 9.14
CA ARG A 60 0.06 8.29 8.38
C ARG A 60 1.15 7.30 8.01
N ALA A 61 0.76 6.05 7.87
CA ALA A 61 1.59 4.94 7.43
C ALA A 61 0.81 4.06 6.44
N PHE A 62 1.52 3.24 5.69
CA PHE A 62 0.93 2.18 4.87
C PHE A 62 1.76 0.90 4.96
N ALA A 63 1.09 -0.24 4.87
CA ALA A 63 1.72 -1.56 4.78
C ALA A 63 2.20 -1.80 3.34
N ALA A 64 3.45 -2.21 3.18
CA ALA A 64 4.08 -2.42 1.87
C ALA A 64 4.32 -3.91 1.60
N GLU A 65 5.49 -4.43 1.90
CA GLU A 65 5.84 -5.83 1.59
C GLU A 65 5.70 -6.70 2.83
N TYR A 66 5.20 -7.92 2.65
CA TYR A 66 5.34 -8.99 3.62
C TYR A 66 6.40 -9.98 3.14
N TYR A 67 7.40 -10.23 3.99
CA TYR A 67 8.57 -11.03 3.69
C TYR A 67 8.33 -12.48 4.11
N TRP A 68 7.84 -13.29 3.19
CA TRP A 68 7.48 -14.69 3.47
C TRP A 68 8.73 -15.57 3.46
N ASN A 69 8.87 -16.40 4.49
CA ASN A 69 10.00 -17.30 4.69
C ASN A 69 9.76 -18.72 4.14
N GLY A 70 8.61 -19.00 3.52
CA GLY A 70 8.26 -20.34 3.04
C GLY A 70 7.36 -21.14 3.98
N ASP A 71 7.07 -20.65 5.19
CA ASP A 71 6.15 -21.31 6.12
C ASP A 71 4.71 -21.25 5.59
N THR A 72 4.09 -22.41 5.41
CA THR A 72 2.72 -22.56 4.89
C THR A 72 1.69 -22.85 5.99
N SER A 73 2.05 -22.70 7.27
CA SER A 73 1.11 -22.84 8.38
C SER A 73 0.06 -21.72 8.37
N GLU A 74 -1.14 -22.00 8.89
CA GLU A 74 -2.24 -21.01 8.94
C GLU A 74 -1.85 -19.71 9.66
N GLU A 75 -1.02 -19.81 10.70
CA GLU A 75 -0.50 -18.66 11.45
C GLU A 75 0.43 -17.81 10.57
N ALA A 76 1.34 -18.42 9.81
CA ALA A 76 2.25 -17.72 8.92
C ALA A 76 1.53 -17.07 7.72
N LEU A 77 0.43 -17.68 7.25
CA LEU A 77 -0.38 -17.16 6.16
C LEU A 77 -1.38 -16.07 6.60
N THR A 78 -1.48 -15.78 7.90
CA THR A 78 -2.35 -14.74 8.44
C THR A 78 -1.57 -13.47 8.74
N ILE A 79 -1.80 -12.41 7.95
CA ILE A 79 -1.13 -11.12 8.06
C ILE A 79 -2.07 -10.11 8.70
N THR A 80 -1.72 -9.66 9.90
CA THR A 80 -2.46 -8.59 10.58
C THR A 80 -1.84 -7.23 10.30
N ILE A 81 -2.61 -6.33 9.69
CA ILE A 81 -2.20 -4.95 9.47
C ILE A 81 -2.46 -4.17 10.75
N PRO A 82 -1.43 -3.65 11.44
CA PRO A 82 -1.64 -2.94 12.69
C PRO A 82 -2.37 -1.62 12.44
N ASP A 83 -3.24 -1.19 13.36
CA ASP A 83 -3.95 0.08 13.25
C ASP A 83 -3.01 1.30 13.32
N GLU A 84 -1.89 1.17 14.04
CA GLU A 84 -0.86 2.20 14.24
C GLU A 84 0.54 1.58 14.24
N PHE A 85 1.52 2.35 13.77
CA PHE A 85 2.93 1.97 13.78
C PHE A 85 3.80 3.21 13.97
N ASN A 86 4.74 3.16 14.92
CA ASN A 86 5.63 4.28 15.26
C ASN A 86 4.90 5.63 15.51
N GLY A 87 3.70 5.58 16.09
CA GLY A 87 2.86 6.75 16.39
C GLY A 87 2.06 7.29 15.21
N ALA A 88 2.14 6.66 14.04
CA ALA A 88 1.36 7.00 12.86
C ALA A 88 0.24 5.98 12.64
N LYS A 89 -0.94 6.44 12.21
CA LYS A 89 -2.04 5.55 11.81
C LYS A 89 -1.69 4.82 10.53
N VAL A 90 -1.83 3.49 10.49
CA VAL A 90 -1.73 2.75 9.24
C VAL A 90 -3.08 2.90 8.53
N THR A 91 -3.05 3.54 7.38
CA THR A 91 -4.27 3.97 6.68
C THR A 91 -4.44 3.33 5.32
N ALA A 92 -3.42 2.63 4.82
CA ALA A 92 -3.46 2.03 3.50
C ALA A 92 -2.69 0.71 3.38
N LEU A 93 -3.14 -0.09 2.41
CA LEU A 93 -2.34 -1.16 1.79
C LEU A 93 -1.72 -0.63 0.50
N GLY A 94 -0.39 -0.70 0.44
CA GLY A 94 0.39 -0.07 -0.62
C GLY A 94 0.29 1.46 -0.60
N GLY A 95 1.15 2.10 -1.37
CA GLY A 95 1.24 3.55 -1.42
C GLY A 95 2.26 4.03 -2.44
N TYR A 96 2.75 5.24 -2.20
CA TYR A 96 3.75 5.88 -3.03
C TYR A 96 4.85 6.43 -2.14
N ILE A 97 6.10 6.27 -2.57
CA ILE A 97 7.30 6.77 -1.88
C ILE A 97 7.96 7.89 -2.68
N GLY A 98 8.76 8.69 -1.99
CA GLY A 98 9.49 9.80 -2.59
C GLY A 98 8.60 10.76 -3.39
N THR A 99 8.94 10.95 -4.66
CA THR A 99 8.23 11.85 -5.60
C THR A 99 7.07 11.16 -6.35
N GLY A 100 6.60 10.00 -5.89
CA GLY A 100 5.48 9.29 -6.50
C GLY A 100 5.83 7.91 -7.09
N VAL A 101 6.90 7.26 -6.62
CA VAL A 101 7.21 5.88 -7.02
C VAL A 101 6.22 4.94 -6.34
N LEU A 102 5.56 4.08 -7.12
CA LEU A 102 4.60 3.11 -6.60
C LEU A 102 5.31 2.12 -5.67
N SER A 103 4.70 1.86 -4.51
CA SER A 103 5.12 0.85 -3.55
C SER A 103 3.89 -0.01 -3.21
N PRO A 104 3.61 -1.06 -3.99
CA PRO A 104 2.39 -1.84 -3.80
C PRO A 104 2.47 -2.71 -2.54
N PHE A 105 1.32 -3.24 -2.11
CA PHE A 105 1.31 -4.33 -1.15
C PHE A 105 1.55 -5.66 -1.86
N ARG A 106 2.56 -6.43 -1.44
CA ARG A 106 2.89 -7.72 -2.06
C ARG A 106 3.60 -8.66 -1.09
N ILE A 107 3.51 -9.96 -1.39
CA ILE A 107 4.33 -10.99 -0.75
C ILE A 107 5.64 -11.11 -1.53
N VAL A 108 6.76 -11.16 -0.83
CA VAL A 108 8.10 -11.36 -1.43
C VAL A 108 8.88 -12.40 -0.63
N PRO A 109 9.85 -13.08 -1.24
CA PRO A 109 10.82 -13.89 -0.51
C PRO A 109 11.49 -13.09 0.61
N SER A 110 11.58 -13.67 1.81
CA SER A 110 12.26 -13.06 2.95
C SER A 110 13.72 -12.72 2.65
N THR A 111 14.36 -13.53 1.80
CA THR A 111 15.75 -13.37 1.35
C THR A 111 15.99 -12.11 0.52
N ASP A 112 14.95 -11.47 -0.01
CA ASP A 112 15.06 -10.17 -0.68
C ASP A 112 15.44 -9.03 0.29
N ASN A 113 15.36 -9.27 1.60
CA ASN A 113 15.75 -8.31 2.62
C ASN A 113 16.78 -8.86 3.59
N LYS A 114 17.91 -8.16 3.66
CA LYS A 114 19.05 -8.51 4.52
C LYS A 114 18.70 -8.62 6.00
N ARG A 115 17.61 -7.99 6.45
CA ARG A 115 17.13 -8.12 7.83
C ARG A 115 16.88 -9.57 8.22
N PHE A 116 16.37 -10.37 7.29
CA PHE A 116 15.97 -11.75 7.56
C PHE A 116 17.07 -12.74 7.14
N ALA A 117 18.23 -12.30 6.66
CA ALA A 117 19.24 -13.19 6.06
C ALA A 117 19.72 -14.35 6.97
N ASP A 118 19.69 -14.15 8.30
CA ASP A 118 20.16 -15.14 9.28
C ASP A 118 19.04 -16.04 9.84
N GLU A 119 17.79 -15.79 9.47
CA GLU A 119 16.65 -16.61 9.89
C GLU A 119 16.53 -17.87 9.00
N GLU A 120 15.75 -18.86 9.45
CA GLU A 120 15.46 -20.05 8.64
C GLU A 120 14.39 -19.71 7.59
N HIS A 121 14.67 -20.08 6.34
CA HIS A 121 13.76 -19.87 5.22
C HIS A 121 13.83 -21.05 4.26
N ALA A 122 12.77 -21.20 3.48
CA ALA A 122 12.76 -22.07 2.33
C ALA A 122 13.78 -21.60 1.27
N GLU A 123 14.19 -22.54 0.42
CA GLU A 123 15.08 -22.25 -0.70
C GLU A 123 14.27 -21.65 -1.86
N PHE A 124 14.29 -20.31 -1.95
CA PHE A 124 13.66 -19.60 -3.06
C PHE A 124 14.47 -19.76 -4.35
N VAL A 125 13.78 -20.07 -5.44
CA VAL A 125 14.39 -20.32 -6.76
C VAL A 125 13.94 -19.22 -7.73
N SER A 126 14.83 -18.78 -8.62
CA SER A 126 14.45 -17.85 -9.67
C SER A 126 13.51 -18.53 -10.66
N LEU A 127 12.33 -17.96 -10.91
CA LEU A 127 11.37 -18.49 -11.88
C LEU A 127 11.99 -18.69 -13.28
N ASN A 128 12.89 -17.80 -13.70
CA ASN A 128 13.60 -17.88 -14.99
C ASN A 128 14.53 -19.10 -15.12
N SER A 129 14.80 -19.80 -14.00
CA SER A 129 15.66 -21.00 -13.97
C SER A 129 14.88 -22.31 -13.85
N VAL A 130 13.56 -22.24 -13.86
CA VAL A 130 12.68 -23.37 -13.62
C VAL A 130 11.93 -23.74 -14.90
N ASP A 131 11.88 -25.03 -15.23
CA ASP A 131 10.95 -25.55 -16.23
C ASP A 131 9.57 -25.70 -15.58
N GLU A 132 8.71 -24.71 -15.80
CA GLU A 132 7.40 -24.66 -15.17
C GLU A 132 6.48 -25.82 -15.57
N THR A 133 6.75 -26.49 -16.70
CA THR A 133 5.91 -27.58 -17.22
C THR A 133 6.01 -28.86 -16.39
N VAL A 134 7.08 -29.00 -15.61
CA VAL A 134 7.33 -30.15 -14.73
C VAL A 134 7.19 -29.80 -13.24
N CYS A 135 6.98 -28.52 -12.91
CA CYS A 135 6.78 -28.06 -11.55
C CYS A 135 5.34 -28.22 -11.09
N GLU A 136 5.18 -28.56 -9.82
CA GLU A 136 3.87 -28.50 -9.19
C GLU A 136 3.44 -27.04 -9.05
N GLN A 137 2.23 -26.73 -9.53
CA GLN A 137 1.64 -25.40 -9.42
C GLN A 137 0.63 -25.40 -8.27
N ARG A 138 0.82 -24.51 -7.30
CA ARG A 138 -0.05 -24.38 -6.12
C ARG A 138 -0.55 -22.94 -5.99
N THR A 139 -1.74 -22.76 -5.43
CA THR A 139 -2.19 -21.43 -4.97
C THR A 139 -1.93 -21.33 -3.48
N LEU A 140 -1.29 -20.25 -3.05
CA LEU A 140 -1.07 -19.94 -1.64
C LEU A 140 -1.84 -18.67 -1.27
N THR A 141 -2.90 -18.84 -0.47
CA THR A 141 -3.79 -17.75 -0.09
C THR A 141 -3.43 -17.21 1.29
N PHE A 142 -3.14 -15.91 1.37
CA PHE A 142 -2.88 -15.20 2.62
C PHE A 142 -4.16 -14.53 3.14
N THR A 143 -4.43 -14.67 4.43
CA THR A 143 -5.50 -13.94 5.12
C THR A 143 -4.99 -12.56 5.53
N LEU A 144 -5.57 -11.49 4.98
CA LEU A 144 -5.27 -10.12 5.36
C LEU A 144 -6.31 -9.59 6.35
N ASN A 145 -5.90 -9.36 7.59
CA ASN A 145 -6.75 -8.73 8.60
C ASN A 145 -6.68 -7.20 8.44
N ILE A 146 -7.79 -6.61 7.97
CA ILE A 146 -7.91 -5.19 7.68
C ILE A 146 -8.40 -4.44 8.93
N GLY A 147 -7.52 -3.63 9.51
CA GLY A 147 -7.81 -2.80 10.69
C GLY A 147 -8.79 -1.64 10.41
N LYS A 148 -9.25 -0.98 11.48
CA LYS A 148 -10.28 0.07 11.41
C LYS A 148 -9.81 1.37 10.75
N ASN A 149 -8.49 1.62 10.75
CA ASN A 149 -7.90 2.83 10.19
C ASN A 149 -7.64 2.73 8.68
N ILE A 150 -7.71 1.53 8.09
CA ILE A 150 -7.51 1.34 6.66
C ILE A 150 -8.65 1.97 5.88
N SER A 151 -8.33 3.00 5.12
CA SER A 151 -9.27 3.79 4.32
C SER A 151 -8.89 3.86 2.85
N LYS A 152 -7.75 3.27 2.47
CA LYS A 152 -7.28 3.23 1.09
C LYS A 152 -6.60 1.91 0.76
N ILE A 153 -6.96 1.33 -0.37
CA ILE A 153 -6.22 0.25 -1.01
C ILE A 153 -5.58 0.86 -2.26
N SER A 154 -4.27 1.13 -2.21
CA SER A 154 -3.58 1.83 -3.31
C SER A 154 -3.24 0.86 -4.43
N ASN A 155 -2.65 -0.29 -4.06
CA ASN A 155 -2.32 -1.39 -4.96
C ASN A 155 -2.00 -2.62 -4.11
N ILE A 156 -2.55 -3.77 -4.48
CA ILE A 156 -2.23 -5.09 -3.94
C ILE A 156 -1.91 -5.97 -5.14
N VAL A 157 -0.75 -6.64 -5.11
CA VAL A 157 -0.31 -7.55 -6.17
C VAL A 157 -0.77 -8.97 -5.85
N SER A 158 -1.92 -9.37 -6.41
CA SER A 158 -2.34 -10.78 -6.43
C SER A 158 -1.85 -11.46 -7.71
N GLY A 159 -1.70 -12.78 -7.68
CA GLY A 159 -1.25 -13.59 -8.81
C GLY A 159 0.27 -13.62 -9.01
N SER A 160 1.05 -12.91 -8.19
CA SER A 160 2.51 -13.02 -8.23
C SER A 160 2.94 -14.46 -7.96
N ARG A 161 4.03 -14.89 -8.59
CA ARG A 161 4.51 -16.27 -8.53
C ARG A 161 5.84 -16.34 -7.77
N ILE A 162 5.99 -17.33 -6.90
CA ILE A 162 7.23 -17.58 -6.15
C ILE A 162 7.56 -19.07 -6.26
N ALA A 163 8.76 -19.39 -6.75
CA ALA A 163 9.25 -20.77 -6.81
C ALA A 163 10.06 -21.12 -5.56
N VAL A 164 9.82 -22.30 -5.02
CA VAL A 164 10.45 -22.83 -3.81
C VAL A 164 10.94 -24.24 -4.07
N ARG A 165 12.19 -24.54 -3.68
CA ARG A 165 12.70 -25.90 -3.68
C ARG A 165 12.26 -26.60 -2.39
N GLU A 166 11.60 -27.74 -2.58
CA GLU A 166 11.10 -28.58 -1.51
C GLU A 166 12.21 -29.49 -0.97
N ALA A 167 12.01 -30.05 0.22
CA ALA A 167 13.00 -30.90 0.88
C ALA A 167 13.37 -32.18 0.09
N ASP A 168 12.50 -32.64 -0.81
CA ASP A 168 12.76 -33.77 -1.72
C ASP A 168 13.53 -33.38 -3.00
N GLY A 169 13.89 -32.09 -3.14
CA GLY A 169 14.62 -31.53 -4.28
C GLY A 169 13.73 -31.08 -5.44
N SER A 170 12.43 -31.38 -5.41
CA SER A 170 11.46 -30.87 -6.39
C SER A 170 11.25 -29.36 -6.22
N THR A 171 10.61 -28.73 -7.20
CA THR A 171 10.30 -27.29 -7.15
C THR A 171 8.80 -27.09 -7.32
N ALA A 172 8.19 -26.41 -6.35
CA ALA A 172 6.81 -25.95 -6.42
C ALA A 172 6.78 -24.47 -6.80
N ILE A 173 5.79 -24.07 -7.60
CA ILE A 173 5.51 -22.69 -7.94
C ILE A 173 4.20 -22.28 -7.24
N TYR A 174 4.31 -21.33 -6.33
CA TYR A 174 3.18 -20.77 -5.60
C TYR A 174 2.66 -19.51 -6.29
N THR A 175 1.41 -19.54 -6.73
CA THR A 175 0.65 -18.35 -7.11
C THR A 175 0.04 -17.75 -5.86
N ILE A 176 0.41 -16.51 -5.54
CA ILE A 176 -0.03 -15.82 -4.33
C ILE A 176 -1.44 -15.25 -4.54
N ASP A 177 -2.32 -15.48 -3.59
CA ASP A 177 -3.65 -14.87 -3.55
C ASP A 177 -3.98 -14.35 -2.15
N PHE A 178 -5.08 -13.61 -2.02
CA PHE A 178 -5.51 -13.03 -0.76
C PHE A 178 -6.98 -13.28 -0.47
N CYS A 179 -7.28 -13.59 0.79
CA CYS A 179 -8.60 -13.42 1.36
C CYS A 179 -8.57 -12.33 2.45
N PHE A 180 -9.71 -11.69 2.68
CA PHE A 180 -9.80 -10.51 3.55
C PHE A 180 -10.74 -10.72 4.72
N GLU A 181 -10.24 -10.43 5.91
CA GLU A 181 -11.03 -10.29 7.13
C GLU A 181 -11.02 -8.83 7.58
N CYS A 182 -12.13 -8.13 7.39
CA CYS A 182 -12.22 -6.72 7.72
C CYS A 182 -12.82 -6.52 9.09
N SER A 183 -12.17 -5.68 9.90
CA SER A 183 -12.70 -5.26 11.19
C SER A 183 -14.10 -4.67 11.04
N PRO A 184 -15.05 -5.01 11.93
CA PRO A 184 -16.40 -4.44 11.92
C PRO A 184 -16.39 -2.92 12.19
N ASP A 185 -15.35 -2.41 12.85
CA ASP A 185 -15.17 -0.99 13.15
C ASP A 185 -14.61 -0.19 11.97
N ASN A 186 -14.20 -0.87 10.88
CA ASN A 186 -13.78 -0.17 9.67
C ASN A 186 -14.98 0.50 8.99
N THR A 187 -14.91 1.81 8.84
CA THR A 187 -16.00 2.65 8.30
C THR A 187 -15.96 2.82 6.78
N VAL A 188 -14.89 2.38 6.12
CA VAL A 188 -14.70 2.51 4.67
C VAL A 188 -14.92 1.19 3.95
N PHE A 189 -14.44 0.10 4.53
CA PHE A 189 -14.52 -1.24 3.94
C PHE A 189 -15.25 -2.22 4.86
N TYR A 190 -15.72 -3.30 4.26
CA TYR A 190 -16.15 -4.50 4.95
C TYR A 190 -15.72 -5.71 4.12
N SER A 191 -15.68 -6.91 4.71
CA SER A 191 -15.46 -8.14 3.93
C SER A 191 -16.63 -9.10 4.04
N ARG A 192 -16.81 -9.92 3.01
CA ARG A 192 -17.78 -11.01 2.94
C ARG A 192 -17.18 -12.11 2.10
N ASP A 193 -17.21 -13.35 2.60
CA ASP A 193 -16.68 -14.54 1.92
C ASP A 193 -15.23 -14.36 1.42
N GLY A 194 -14.38 -13.72 2.24
CA GLY A 194 -12.98 -13.46 1.92
C GLY A 194 -12.75 -12.32 0.90
N ILE A 195 -13.80 -11.66 0.41
CA ILE A 195 -13.68 -10.54 -0.54
C ILE A 195 -13.86 -9.21 0.21
N LEU A 196 -13.00 -8.24 -0.08
CA LEU A 196 -13.10 -6.88 0.46
C LEU A 196 -14.03 -6.02 -0.41
N TYR A 197 -14.96 -5.31 0.21
CA TYR A 197 -15.93 -4.43 -0.42
C TYR A 197 -15.82 -3.00 0.11
N SER A 198 -16.01 -2.03 -0.78
CA SER A 198 -16.20 -0.64 -0.41
C SER A 198 -17.61 -0.44 0.15
N ARG A 199 -17.73 0.17 1.33
CA ARG A 199 -19.03 0.48 1.94
C ARG A 199 -19.80 1.58 1.21
N SER A 200 -19.12 2.45 0.47
CA SER A 200 -19.78 3.59 -0.18
C SER A 200 -20.62 3.19 -1.39
N ASP A 201 -20.26 2.10 -2.07
CA ASP A 201 -20.88 1.67 -3.33
C ASP A 201 -21.10 0.16 -3.43
N ASP A 202 -20.79 -0.60 -2.38
CA ASP A 202 -20.96 -2.05 -2.28
C ASP A 202 -20.19 -2.87 -3.33
N ARG A 203 -19.14 -2.28 -3.92
CA ARG A 203 -18.34 -2.93 -4.95
C ARG A 203 -17.12 -3.64 -4.38
N PRO A 204 -16.74 -4.81 -4.94
CA PRO A 204 -15.46 -5.44 -4.62
C PRO A 204 -14.29 -4.48 -4.87
N VAL A 205 -13.33 -4.44 -3.95
CA VAL A 205 -12.06 -3.76 -4.17
C VAL A 205 -11.22 -4.63 -5.10
N ALA A 206 -10.87 -4.11 -6.27
CA ALA A 206 -10.03 -4.84 -7.22
C ALA A 206 -8.59 -4.94 -6.68
N ALA A 207 -8.06 -6.17 -6.61
CA ALA A 207 -6.62 -6.38 -6.60
C ALA A 207 -6.07 -6.13 -8.02
N VAL A 208 -4.85 -5.60 -8.13
CA VAL A 208 -4.18 -5.45 -9.42
C VAL A 208 -3.32 -6.68 -9.62
N TYR A 209 -3.61 -7.44 -10.68
CA TYR A 209 -2.74 -8.52 -11.13
C TYR A 209 -1.62 -7.89 -11.95
N ASP A 210 -0.44 -7.75 -11.35
CA ASP A 210 0.74 -7.29 -12.09
C ASP A 210 1.45 -8.53 -12.64
N THR A 211 1.08 -8.94 -13.86
CA THR A 211 1.90 -9.84 -14.66
C THR A 211 3.10 -9.03 -15.15
N VAL A 212 4.17 -8.98 -14.35
CA VAL A 212 5.47 -8.55 -14.87
C VAL A 212 6.08 -9.72 -15.64
N ASP A 213 5.45 -10.07 -16.76
CA ASP A 213 6.16 -10.72 -17.86
C ASP A 213 6.85 -9.58 -18.60
N GLY A 214 8.10 -9.34 -18.21
CA GLY A 214 8.99 -8.43 -18.93
C GLY A 214 9.36 -9.02 -20.29
N GLU A 215 8.48 -8.93 -21.27
CA GLU A 215 8.88 -8.77 -22.66
C GLU A 215 9.11 -7.28 -22.91
N THR A 216 10.38 -6.88 -22.89
CA THR A 216 10.82 -5.71 -23.64
C THR A 216 11.74 -6.21 -24.75
N ASP A 217 11.21 -6.15 -25.98
CA ASP A 217 11.83 -6.17 -27.32
C ASP A 217 13.09 -7.04 -27.55
#